data_AF-A0A9J7A1T4-F1
#
_entry.id   AF-A0A9J7A1T4-F1
#
_cell.length_a   1.000
_cell.length_b   1.000
_cell.length_c   1.000
_cell.angle_alpha   90.00
_cell.angle_beta   90.00
_cell.angle_gamma   90.00
#
_symmetry.space_group_name_H-M   'P 1'
#
loop_
_entity.id
_entity.type
_entity.pdbx_description
1 polymer ?
#
loop_
_entity_poly.entity_id
_entity_poly.type
_entity_poly.pdbx_seq_one_letter_code
_entity_poly.pdbx_strand_id
1 'polypeptide(L)'
;MMEIPIHNPGKNPLPVGNLTVFPGETRLIEERLVPPHLRPQQEAESVLLPEDPVLALLERTVPEIVAHLPALSDEDYEGLKEAERNGNTRVTLVKAFSEEDLRRANAEFESAQATAGGDADSASDSAANEQHPNQAE
;
A
#
# COMPACT_ATOMS: atom_id res chain seq x y z
N MET A 1 -14.84 37.87 24.24
CA MET A 1 -15.86 37.24 23.37
C MET A 1 -15.09 36.57 22.24
N MET A 2 -15.40 35.33 21.88
CA MET A 2 -14.76 34.65 20.75
C MET A 2 -15.52 35.01 19.48
N GLU A 3 -14.82 35.56 18.50
CA GLU A 3 -15.35 35.94 17.19
C GLU A 3 -14.78 35.00 16.14
N ILE A 4 -15.64 34.53 15.24
CA ILE A 4 -15.28 33.64 14.14
C ILE A 4 -15.38 34.42 12.83
N PRO A 5 -14.34 34.41 11.98
CA PRO A 5 -14.43 34.97 10.65
C PRO A 5 -15.30 34.09 9.76
N ILE A 6 -16.42 34.63 9.27
CA ILE A 6 -17.31 33.96 8.32
C ILE A 6 -17.16 34.64 6.95
N HIS A 7 -16.68 33.88 5.97
CA HIS A 7 -16.58 34.31 4.57
C HIS A 7 -17.77 33.80 3.77
N ASN A 8 -18.37 34.64 2.93
CA ASN A 8 -19.42 34.23 2.00
C ASN A 8 -18.88 34.09 0.57
N PRO A 9 -18.54 32.86 0.11
CA PRO A 9 -18.08 32.62 -1.26
C PRO A 9 -19.23 32.58 -2.28
N GLY A 10 -20.49 32.64 -1.82
CA GLY A 10 -21.67 32.53 -2.66
C GLY A 10 -22.01 33.83 -3.40
N LYS A 11 -22.99 33.75 -4.32
CA LYS A 11 -23.52 34.91 -5.06
C LYS A 11 -24.69 35.61 -4.36
N ASN A 12 -25.23 35.00 -3.32
CA ASN A 12 -26.36 35.52 -2.56
C ASN A 12 -25.92 35.95 -1.15
N PRO A 13 -26.59 36.92 -0.52
CA PRO A 13 -26.32 37.27 0.87
C PRO A 13 -26.53 36.08 1.81
N LEU A 14 -25.57 35.86 2.71
CA LEU A 14 -25.61 34.77 3.69
C LEU A 14 -26.05 35.33 5.05
N PRO A 15 -27.27 35.00 5.54
CA PRO A 15 -27.69 35.40 6.87
C PRO A 15 -27.02 34.52 7.93
N VAL A 16 -26.37 35.15 8.91
CA VAL A 16 -25.68 34.49 10.04
C VAL A 16 -26.10 35.18 11.33
N GLY A 17 -27.03 34.55 12.06
CA GLY A 17 -27.63 35.16 13.25
C GLY A 17 -28.44 36.41 12.90
N ASN A 18 -28.06 37.55 13.45
CA ASN A 18 -28.65 38.87 13.19
C ASN A 18 -27.88 39.70 12.15
N LEU A 19 -26.83 39.14 11.55
CA LEU A 19 -25.98 39.80 10.57
C LEU A 19 -26.13 39.15 9.20
N THR A 20 -25.96 39.95 8.15
CA THR A 20 -25.91 39.47 6.77
C THR A 20 -24.51 39.67 6.23
N VAL A 21 -23.88 38.60 5.73
CA VAL A 21 -22.58 38.63 5.06
C VAL A 21 -22.80 38.68 3.56
N PHE A 22 -22.37 39.74 2.89
CA PHE A 22 -22.54 39.86 1.44
C PHE A 22 -21.54 38.97 0.67
N PRO A 23 -21.85 38.62 -0.59
CA PRO A 23 -20.94 37.91 -1.49
C PRO A 23 -19.53 38.51 -1.52
N GLY A 24 -18.51 37.69 -1.26
CA GLY A 24 -17.10 38.11 -1.25
C GLY A 24 -16.65 38.85 0.00
N GLU A 25 -17.53 39.08 0.98
CA GLU A 25 -17.20 39.72 2.25
C GLU A 25 -16.83 38.67 3.31
N THR A 26 -15.98 39.07 4.25
CA THR A 26 -15.69 38.30 5.47
C THR A 26 -16.05 39.15 6.68
N ARG A 27 -16.87 38.63 7.58
CA ARG A 27 -17.26 39.31 8.82
C ARG A 27 -16.86 38.53 10.05
N LEU A 28 -16.43 39.24 11.08
CA LEU A 28 -16.22 38.70 12.42
C LEU A 28 -17.58 38.64 13.13
N ILE A 29 -18.00 37.45 13.51
CA ILE A 29 -19.29 37.21 14.15
C ILE A 29 -19.05 36.44 15.45
N GLU A 30 -19.75 36.82 16.53
CA GLU A 30 -19.66 36.10 17.79
C GLU A 30 -20.02 34.62 17.61
N GLU A 31 -19.19 33.73 18.15
CA GLU A 31 -19.34 32.26 18.03
C GLU A 31 -20.74 31.75 18.43
N ARG A 32 -21.37 32.41 19.42
CA ARG A 32 -22.71 32.07 19.91
C ARG A 32 -23.81 32.31 18.88
N LEU A 33 -23.59 33.26 17.96
CA LEU A 33 -24.53 33.64 16.91
C LEU A 33 -24.30 32.87 15.61
N VAL A 34 -23.13 32.23 15.46
CA VAL A 34 -22.81 31.41 14.28
C VAL A 34 -23.51 30.05 14.42
N PRO A 35 -24.41 29.68 13.49
CA PRO A 35 -25.03 28.36 13.45
C PRO A 35 -23.98 27.25 13.40
N PRO A 36 -24.22 26.07 14.01
CA PRO A 36 -23.23 24.99 14.08
C PRO A 36 -22.67 24.55 12.72
N HIS A 37 -23.47 24.65 11.66
CA HIS A 37 -23.09 24.28 10.30
C HIS A 37 -22.25 25.34 9.56
N LEU A 38 -22.15 26.57 10.10
CA LEU A 38 -21.31 27.64 9.58
C LEU A 38 -20.09 27.91 10.46
N ARG A 39 -20.01 27.28 11.63
CA ARG A 39 -18.75 27.26 12.37
C ARG A 39 -17.75 26.53 11.48
N PRO A 40 -16.49 26.98 11.40
CA PRO A 40 -15.44 26.14 10.85
C PRO A 40 -15.54 24.84 11.64
N GLN A 41 -16.07 23.81 10.98
CA GLN A 41 -15.89 22.46 11.42
C GLN A 41 -14.38 22.38 11.45
N GLN A 42 -13.81 22.36 12.65
CA GLN A 42 -12.41 22.09 12.82
C GLN A 42 -12.24 20.81 12.03
N GLU A 43 -11.70 20.92 10.81
CA GLU A 43 -11.16 19.80 10.09
C GLU A 43 -10.30 19.20 11.17
N ALA A 44 -10.74 18.03 11.63
CA ALA A 44 -9.90 17.21 12.44
C ALA A 44 -8.66 17.12 11.56
N GLU A 45 -7.64 17.90 11.92
CA GLU A 45 -6.27 17.65 11.55
C GLU A 45 -6.19 16.17 11.80
N SER A 46 -6.28 15.41 10.70
CA SER A 46 -6.17 13.97 10.73
C SER A 46 -4.87 13.80 11.44
N VAL A 47 -4.95 13.35 12.69
CA VAL A 47 -3.80 13.08 13.52
C VAL A 47 -3.03 12.12 12.64
N LEU A 48 -1.98 12.64 12.01
CA LEU A 48 -1.01 11.87 11.27
C LEU A 48 -0.34 11.05 12.37
N LEU A 49 -1.01 9.95 12.73
CA LEU A 49 -0.35 8.78 13.25
C LEU A 49 0.89 8.61 12.39
N PRO A 50 2.06 8.30 12.97
CA PRO A 50 3.23 8.01 12.18
C PRO A 50 2.81 6.95 11.17
N GLU A 51 2.65 7.37 9.92
CA GLU A 51 2.22 6.49 8.85
C GLU A 51 3.31 5.45 8.77
N ASP A 52 2.94 4.21 9.07
CA ASP A 52 3.76 3.10 8.67
C ASP A 52 4.08 3.35 7.18
N PRO A 53 5.37 3.49 6.79
CA PRO A 53 5.74 3.83 5.43
C PRO A 53 5.17 2.84 4.41
N VAL A 54 4.83 1.63 4.85
CA VAL A 54 4.13 0.61 4.07
C VAL A 54 2.66 0.99 3.86
N LEU A 55 1.96 1.47 4.88
CA LEU A 55 0.56 1.90 4.77
C LEU A 55 0.39 3.18 3.93
N ALA A 56 1.39 4.07 3.93
CA ALA A 56 1.42 5.24 3.04
C ALA A 56 1.42 4.86 1.54
N LEU A 57 1.86 3.64 1.18
CA LEU A 57 1.73 3.15 -0.20
C LEU A 57 0.26 3.03 -0.61
N LEU A 58 -0.67 2.73 0.30
CA LEU A 58 -2.08 2.58 -0.05
C LEU A 58 -2.73 3.90 -0.50
N GLU A 59 -2.16 5.04 -0.16
CA GLU A 59 -2.62 6.34 -0.65
C GLU A 59 -2.23 6.62 -2.11
N ARG A 60 -1.28 5.84 -2.65
CA ARG A 60 -0.82 5.97 -4.03
C ARG A 60 -1.75 5.32 -5.04
N THR A 61 -1.45 5.54 -6.31
CA THR A 61 -2.20 4.90 -7.40
C THR A 61 -1.87 3.41 -7.49
N VAL A 62 -2.84 2.59 -7.90
CA VAL A 62 -2.66 1.14 -8.08
C VAL A 62 -1.38 0.77 -8.86
N PRO A 63 -1.04 1.37 -10.02
CA PRO A 63 0.18 1.01 -10.73
C PRO A 63 1.47 1.32 -9.95
N GLU A 64 1.49 2.36 -9.12
CA GLU A 64 2.64 2.67 -8.25
C GLU A 64 2.76 1.62 -7.14
N ILE A 65 1.65 1.21 -6.53
CA ILE A 65 1.64 0.17 -5.49
C ILE A 65 2.16 -1.15 -6.07
N VAL A 66 1.67 -1.55 -7.24
CA VAL A 66 2.07 -2.79 -7.91
C VAL A 66 3.56 -2.80 -8.24
N ALA A 67 4.13 -1.66 -8.63
CA ALA A 67 5.57 -1.54 -8.87
C ALA A 67 6.43 -1.74 -7.60
N HIS A 68 5.86 -1.50 -6.42
CA HIS A 68 6.54 -1.66 -5.13
C HIS A 68 6.37 -3.05 -4.51
N LEU A 69 5.34 -3.82 -4.88
CA LEU A 69 5.07 -5.17 -4.32
C LEU A 69 6.27 -6.13 -4.34
N PRO A 70 7.12 -6.20 -5.40
CA PRO A 70 8.25 -7.12 -5.43
C PRO A 70 9.39 -6.73 -4.47
N ALA A 71 9.44 -5.47 -4.05
CA ALA A 71 10.47 -4.93 -3.17
C ALA A 71 10.09 -5.01 -1.68
N LEU A 72 8.84 -5.39 -1.37
CA LEU A 72 8.37 -5.53 0.00
C LEU A 72 8.85 -6.85 0.62
N SER A 73 9.18 -6.79 1.90
CA SER A 73 9.35 -7.99 2.71
C SER A 73 8.02 -8.76 2.83
N ASP A 74 8.07 -10.04 3.20
CA ASP A 74 6.85 -10.84 3.37
C ASP A 74 5.92 -10.27 4.46
N GLU A 75 6.51 -9.70 5.52
CA GLU A 75 5.79 -9.09 6.64
C GLU A 75 5.10 -7.78 6.20
N ASP A 76 5.81 -6.92 5.46
CA ASP A 76 5.24 -5.68 4.90
C ASP A 76 4.16 -5.98 3.84
N TYR A 77 4.37 -7.02 3.04
CA TYR A 77 3.43 -7.44 2.00
C TYR A 77 2.10 -7.92 2.59
N GLU A 78 2.14 -8.78 3.60
CA GLU A 78 0.93 -9.25 4.29
C GLU A 78 0.24 -8.11 5.07
N GLY A 79 1.02 -7.23 5.71
CA GLY A 79 0.48 -6.03 6.36
C GLY A 79 -0.26 -5.11 5.38
N LEU A 80 0.29 -4.89 4.19
CA LEU A 80 -0.33 -4.09 3.13
C LEU A 80 -1.63 -4.73 2.62
N LYS A 81 -1.63 -6.06 2.48
CA LYS A 81 -2.77 -6.86 2.00
C LYS A 81 -3.92 -6.86 3.01
N GLU A 82 -3.62 -6.97 4.30
CA GLU A 82 -4.60 -6.88 5.38
C GLU A 82 -5.17 -5.46 5.51
N ALA A 83 -4.32 -4.43 5.42
CA ALA A 83 -4.76 -3.04 5.46
C ALA A 83 -5.70 -2.67 4.29
N GLU A 84 -5.41 -3.13 3.06
CA GLU A 84 -6.30 -2.94 1.91
C GLU A 84 -7.65 -3.67 2.06
N ARG A 85 -7.67 -4.82 2.74
CA ARG A 85 -8.91 -5.57 3.06
C ARG A 85 -9.77 -4.86 4.10
N ASN A 86 -9.14 -4.21 5.08
CA ASN A 86 -9.84 -3.54 6.18
C ASN A 86 -10.29 -2.10 5.84
N GLY A 87 -9.65 -1.46 4.86
CA GLY A 87 -9.97 -0.11 4.41
C GLY A 87 -10.95 -0.08 3.24
N ASN A 88 -10.42 0.07 2.02
CA ASN A 88 -11.20 0.20 0.79
C ASN A 88 -10.67 -0.77 -0.27
N THR A 89 -11.27 -1.95 -0.35
CA THR A 89 -10.78 -3.03 -1.20
C THR A 89 -10.90 -2.70 -2.68
N ARG A 90 -9.77 -2.32 -3.30
CA ARG A 90 -9.68 -2.07 -4.76
C ARG A 90 -9.53 -3.40 -5.48
N VAL A 91 -10.54 -3.77 -6.27
CA VAL A 91 -10.57 -5.03 -7.05
C VAL A 91 -9.31 -5.22 -7.91
N THR A 92 -8.80 -4.15 -8.50
CA THR A 92 -7.58 -4.18 -9.32
C THR A 92 -6.34 -4.50 -8.48
N LEU A 93 -6.27 -4.00 -7.23
CA LEU A 93 -5.14 -4.25 -6.34
C LEU A 93 -5.21 -5.68 -5.76
N VAL A 94 -6.41 -6.20 -5.46
CA VAL A 94 -6.60 -7.60 -5.06
C VAL A 94 -6.11 -8.58 -6.13
N LYS A 95 -6.34 -8.27 -7.41
CA LYS A 95 -5.78 -9.06 -8.52
C LYS A 95 -4.26 -9.02 -8.54
N ALA A 96 -3.66 -7.84 -8.34
CA ALA A 96 -2.21 -7.70 -8.29
C ALA A 96 -1.59 -8.46 -7.11
N PHE A 97 -2.22 -8.47 -5.94
CA PHE A 97 -1.80 -9.33 -4.83
C PHE A 97 -1.85 -10.81 -5.20
N SER A 98 -2.91 -11.25 -5.90
CA SER A 98 -3.01 -12.65 -6.34
C SER A 98 -1.92 -13.03 -7.35
N GLU A 99 -1.57 -12.11 -8.26
CA GLU A 99 -0.47 -12.30 -9.21
C GLU A 99 0.90 -12.35 -8.53
N GLU A 100 1.12 -11.49 -7.53
CA GLU A 100 2.35 -11.49 -6.73
C GLU A 100 2.48 -12.74 -5.84
N ASP A 101 1.39 -13.22 -5.23
CA ASP A 101 1.34 -14.49 -4.48
C ASP A 101 1.82 -15.66 -5.36
N LEU A 102 1.32 -15.74 -6.60
CA LEU A 102 1.74 -16.76 -7.56
C LEU A 102 3.22 -16.64 -7.93
N ARG A 103 3.73 -15.40 -8.10
CA ARG A 103 5.14 -15.14 -8.42
C ARG A 103 6.07 -15.58 -7.29
N ARG A 104 5.73 -15.25 -6.04
CA ARG A 104 6.51 -15.62 -4.84
C ARG A 104 6.51 -17.13 -4.64
N ALA A 105 5.35 -17.79 -4.75
CA ALA A 105 5.26 -19.24 -4.65
C ALA A 105 6.09 -19.97 -5.73
N ASN A 106 6.12 -19.45 -6.96
CA ASN A 106 6.93 -20.04 -8.03
C ASN A 106 8.44 -19.86 -7.76
N ALA A 107 8.87 -18.70 -7.25
CA ALA A 107 10.26 -18.45 -6.89
C ALA A 107 10.73 -19.35 -5.74
N GLU A 108 9.88 -19.56 -4.73
CA GLU A 108 10.14 -20.50 -3.63
C GLU A 108 10.30 -21.93 -4.14
N PHE A 109 9.39 -22.39 -5.00
CA PHE A 109 9.45 -23.72 -5.60
C PHE A 109 10.74 -23.95 -6.44
N GLU A 110 11.15 -22.96 -7.22
CA GLU A 110 12.36 -23.01 -8.03
C GLU A 110 13.63 -23.06 -7.15
N SER A 111 13.66 -22.27 -6.07
CA SER A 111 14.78 -22.29 -5.11
C SER A 111 14.89 -23.60 -4.32
N ALA A 112 13.76 -24.23 -3.99
CA ALA A 112 13.71 -25.53 -3.32
C ALA A 112 14.20 -26.67 -4.25
N GLN A 113 13.93 -26.57 -5.55
CA GLN A 113 14.37 -27.58 -6.52
C GLN A 113 15.89 -27.48 -6.80
N ALA A 114 16.45 -26.27 -6.80
CA ALA A 114 17.88 -26.04 -6.99
C ALA A 114 18.74 -26.54 -5.82
N THR A 115 18.19 -26.54 -4.59
CA THR A 115 18.90 -27.02 -3.39
C THR A 115 18.78 -28.53 -3.17
N ALA A 116 17.73 -29.18 -3.69
CA ALA A 116 17.53 -30.62 -3.57
C ALA A 116 18.29 -31.47 -4.62
N GLY A 117 18.81 -30.85 -5.70
CA GLY A 117 19.44 -31.56 -6.83
C GLY A 117 20.98 -31.62 -6.83
N GLY A 118 21.66 -31.15 -5.77
CA GLY A 118 23.09 -30.82 -5.82
C GLY A 118 24.12 -31.87 -5.39
N ASP A 119 23.75 -32.99 -4.75
CA ASP A 119 24.73 -33.84 -4.03
C ASP A 119 24.71 -35.34 -4.38
N ALA A 120 24.42 -35.70 -5.64
CA ALA A 120 24.35 -37.12 -6.02
C ALA A 120 24.93 -37.48 -7.40
N ASP A 121 26.11 -36.97 -7.80
CA ASP A 121 26.89 -37.69 -8.84
C ASP A 121 28.40 -37.34 -8.91
N SER A 122 29.13 -37.42 -7.80
CA SER A 122 30.60 -37.30 -7.83
C SER A 122 31.29 -38.23 -6.85
N ALA A 123 31.14 -39.55 -7.07
CA ALA A 123 32.08 -40.55 -6.55
C ALA A 123 31.90 -41.91 -7.25
N SER A 124 32.39 -42.04 -8.48
CA SER A 124 32.85 -43.35 -8.97
C SER A 124 33.95 -43.15 -9.99
N ASP A 125 35.09 -42.69 -9.46
CA ASP A 125 36.40 -42.76 -10.08
C ASP A 125 37.01 -44.15 -9.83
N SER A 126 37.55 -44.74 -10.90
CA SER A 126 38.70 -45.67 -10.96
C SER A 126 38.70 -47.03 -10.25
N ALA A 127 38.51 -48.09 -11.06
CA ALA A 127 39.34 -49.32 -11.16
C ALA A 127 38.60 -50.33 -12.07
N ALA A 128 39.15 -51.01 -13.08
CA ALA A 128 40.51 -51.25 -13.50
C ALA A 128 40.50 -51.57 -15.00
N ASN A 129 41.42 -50.93 -15.71
CA ASN A 129 41.89 -51.30 -17.04
C ASN A 129 42.93 -52.41 -16.88
N GLU A 130 42.63 -53.64 -17.28
CA GLU A 130 43.66 -54.66 -17.51
C GLU A 130 43.23 -55.71 -18.56
N GLN A 131 43.76 -55.49 -19.77
CA GLN A 131 44.43 -56.48 -20.62
C GLN A 131 43.61 -57.58 -21.33
N HIS A 132 43.38 -57.34 -22.63
CA HIS A 132 43.44 -58.34 -23.72
C HIS A 132 44.74 -59.20 -23.62
N PRO A 133 44.73 -60.49 -24.03
CA PRO A 133 44.94 -60.79 -25.46
C PRO A 133 44.30 -62.07 -26.03
N ASN A 134 44.23 -62.06 -27.37
CA ASN A 134 44.08 -63.16 -28.33
C ASN A 134 44.57 -64.55 -27.91
N GLN A 135 43.84 -65.58 -28.36
CA GLN A 135 44.33 -66.80 -29.06
C GLN A 135 43.08 -67.53 -29.61
N ALA A 136 42.83 -67.65 -30.92
CA ALA A 136 43.54 -68.41 -31.96
C ALA A 136 43.60 -69.92 -31.66
N GLU A 137 42.65 -70.68 -32.22
CA GLU A 137 42.85 -71.85 -33.10
C GLU A 137 41.53 -72.28 -33.76
#